data_AF-A0A1Z5L9E0-F1
#
_entry.id   AF-A0A1Z5L9E0-F1
#
_cell.length_a   1.000
_cell.length_b   1.000
_cell.length_c   1.000
_cell.angle_alpha   90.00
_cell.angle_beta   90.00
_cell.angle_gamma   90.00
#
_symmetry.space_group_name_H-M   'P 1'
#
loop_
_entity.id
_entity.type
_entity.pdbx_description
1 polymer ?
#
loop_
_entity_poly.entity_id
_entity_poly.type
_entity_poly.pdbx_seq_one_letter_code
_entity_poly.pdbx_strand_id
1 'polypeptide(L)'
;MEGTEDLDDKIFAKRHQKLEQDEKRRKRWDIQRLREQRRTERLLQRQRASQEDPDDIRKRQLHSFFFNPKNVHYIEVTDKLPVVAFGHPVP
;
A
#
# COMPACT_ATOMS: atom_id res chain seq x y z
N MET A 1 -4.81 29.44 -55.30
CA MET A 1 -5.76 28.78 -54.38
C MET A 1 -4.93 27.76 -53.62
N GLU A 2 -4.19 28.24 -52.62
CA GLU A 2 -3.22 27.46 -51.84
C GLU A 2 -3.86 27.25 -50.47
N GLY A 3 -4.07 26.00 -50.04
CA GLY A 3 -4.62 25.72 -48.69
C GLY A 3 -5.85 24.81 -48.61
N THR A 4 -6.22 24.07 -49.67
CA THR A 4 -7.18 22.97 -49.48
C THR A 4 -6.41 21.75 -48.98
N GLU A 5 -6.31 21.61 -47.66
CA GLU A 5 -5.84 20.36 -47.07
C GLU A 5 -6.79 19.23 -47.45
N ASP A 6 -6.22 18.09 -47.83
CA ASP A 6 -6.98 16.89 -48.16
C ASP A 6 -7.47 16.22 -46.85
N LEU A 7 -8.80 16.22 -46.71
CA LEU A 7 -9.52 15.73 -45.53
C LEU A 7 -10.00 14.28 -45.70
N ASP A 8 -9.53 13.55 -46.71
CA ASP A 8 -9.88 12.14 -46.88
C ASP A 8 -9.39 11.29 -45.68
N ASP A 9 -10.20 10.31 -45.29
CA ASP A 9 -9.95 9.44 -44.13
C ASP A 9 -8.59 8.73 -44.21
N LYS A 10 -8.14 8.44 -45.44
CA LYS A 10 -6.85 7.80 -45.72
C LYS A 10 -5.66 8.66 -45.28
N ILE A 11 -5.79 9.99 -45.36
CA ILE A 11 -4.73 10.92 -44.93
C ILE A 11 -4.63 10.89 -43.41
N PHE A 12 -5.76 10.95 -42.70
CA PHE A 12 -5.81 10.84 -41.24
C PHE A 12 -5.32 9.47 -40.74
N ALA A 13 -5.72 8.38 -41.41
CA ALA A 13 -5.24 7.05 -41.10
C ALA A 13 -3.71 6.95 -41.20
N LYS A 14 -3.12 7.46 -42.29
CA LYS A 14 -1.66 7.50 -42.45
C LYS A 14 -0.98 8.37 -41.40
N ARG A 15 -1.56 9.54 -41.08
CA ARG A 15 -1.04 10.47 -40.07
C ARG A 15 -1.02 9.84 -38.67
N HIS A 16 -2.06 9.06 -38.32
CA HIS A 16 -2.20 8.47 -36.99
C HIS A 16 -1.59 7.07 -36.84
N GLN A 17 -1.29 6.37 -37.94
CA GLN A 17 -0.80 4.99 -37.92
C GLN A 17 0.40 4.77 -36.97
N LYS A 18 1.39 5.68 -37.00
CA LYS A 18 2.58 5.58 -36.14
C LYS A 18 2.22 5.76 -34.66
N LEU A 19 1.42 6.78 -34.35
CA LEU A 19 0.99 7.09 -32.97
C LEU A 19 0.20 5.93 -32.37
N GLU A 20 -0.73 5.37 -33.15
CA GLU A 20 -1.54 4.23 -32.74
C GLU A 20 -0.67 2.99 -32.45
N GLN A 21 0.32 2.71 -33.31
CA GLN A 21 1.24 1.59 -33.10
C GLN A 21 2.12 1.79 -31.86
N ASP A 22 2.61 3.01 -31.63
CA ASP A 22 3.42 3.34 -30.47
C ASP A 22 2.62 3.21 -29.17
N GLU A 23 1.35 3.65 -29.17
CA GLU A 23 0.44 3.44 -28.03
C GLU A 23 0.16 1.96 -27.78
N LYS A 24 -0.14 1.19 -28.84
CA LYS A 24 -0.35 -0.27 -28.71
C LYS A 24 0.90 -0.96 -28.14
N ARG A 25 2.10 -0.55 -28.56
CA ARG A 25 3.37 -1.09 -28.05
C ARG A 25 3.56 -0.73 -26.58
N ARG A 26 3.35 0.54 -26.21
CA ARG A 26 3.42 1.01 -24.81
C ARG A 26 2.44 0.26 -23.91
N LYS A 27 1.18 0.13 -24.32
CA LYS A 27 0.16 -0.63 -23.56
C LYS A 27 0.57 -2.07 -23.30
N ARG A 28 1.14 -2.76 -24.31
CA ARG A 28 1.64 -4.14 -24.14
C ARG A 28 2.81 -4.19 -23.14
N TRP A 29 3.76 -3.26 -23.28
CA TRP A 29 4.90 -3.16 -22.38
C TRP A 29 4.48 -2.90 -20.93
N ASP A 30 3.57 -1.94 -20.70
CA ASP A 30 3.09 -1.60 -19.37
C ASP A 30 2.35 -2.77 -18.71
N ILE A 31 1.52 -3.49 -19.48
CA ILE A 31 0.84 -4.69 -18.98
C ILE A 31 1.84 -5.77 -18.60
N GLN A 32 2.88 -6.00 -19.41
CA GLN A 32 3.93 -6.97 -19.10
C GLN A 32 4.67 -6.56 -17.81
N ARG A 33 5.09 -5.30 -17.72
CA ARG A 33 5.78 -4.76 -16.55
C ARG A 33 4.94 -4.87 -15.28
N LEU A 34 3.65 -4.56 -15.35
CA LEU A 34 2.73 -4.69 -14.21
C LEU A 34 2.59 -6.15 -13.75
N ARG A 35 2.55 -7.10 -14.69
CA ARG A 35 2.51 -8.53 -14.35
C ARG A 35 3.81 -8.98 -13.66
N GLU A 36 4.95 -8.54 -14.17
CA GLU A 36 6.26 -8.84 -13.58
C GLU A 36 6.39 -8.23 -12.18
N GLN A 37 6.03 -6.95 -12.00
CA GLN A 37 6.00 -6.28 -10.69
C GLN A 37 5.13 -7.03 -9.68
N ARG A 38 3.90 -7.38 -10.05
CA ARG A 38 3.00 -8.15 -9.18
C ARG A 38 3.56 -9.52 -8.81
N ARG A 39 4.26 -10.19 -9.73
CA ARG A 39 4.91 -11.47 -9.45
C ARG A 39 6.02 -11.30 -8.42
N THR A 40 6.88 -10.31 -8.62
CA THR A 40 7.99 -10.00 -7.71
C THR A 40 7.49 -9.58 -6.33
N GLU A 41 6.49 -8.71 -6.26
CA GLU A 41 5.87 -8.28 -5.00
C GLU A 41 5.28 -9.46 -4.21
N ARG A 42 4.57 -10.38 -4.88
CA ARG A 42 4.04 -11.58 -4.25
C ARG A 42 5.14 -12.49 -3.69
N LEU A 43 6.26 -12.62 -4.41
CA LEU A 43 7.41 -13.40 -3.94
C LEU A 43 8.06 -12.75 -2.72
N LEU A 44 8.27 -11.42 -2.76
CA LEU A 44 8.80 -10.65 -1.64
C LEU A 44 7.89 -10.73 -0.41
N GLN A 45 6.56 -10.67 -0.60
CA GLN A 45 5.60 -10.80 0.49
C GLN A 45 5.67 -12.18 1.14
N ARG A 46 5.79 -13.25 0.34
CA ARG A 46 5.99 -14.62 0.86
C ARG A 46 7.31 -14.75 1.62
N GLN A 47 8.38 -14.18 1.09
CA GLN A 47 9.68 -14.20 1.76
C GLN A 47 9.60 -13.48 3.12
N ARG A 48 9.01 -12.29 3.17
CA ARG A 48 8.79 -11.55 4.42
C ARG A 48 7.96 -12.35 5.41
N ALA A 49 6.83 -12.92 4.96
CA ALA A 49 5.98 -13.76 5.81
C ALA A 49 6.71 -15.02 6.32
N SER A 50 7.65 -15.57 5.54
CA SER A 50 8.49 -16.69 5.99
C SER A 50 9.65 -16.28 6.92
N GLN A 51 10.08 -15.01 6.85
CA GLN A 51 11.12 -14.46 7.72
C GLN A 51 10.56 -13.92 9.05
N GLU A 52 9.27 -13.57 9.08
CA GLU A 52 8.57 -13.27 10.31
C GLU A 52 8.34 -14.57 11.10
N ASP A 53 9.27 -14.86 12.00
CA ASP A 53 9.11 -15.90 13.01
C ASP A 53 7.85 -15.57 13.86
N PRO A 54 6.89 -16.50 14.05
CA PRO A 54 5.71 -16.26 14.89
C PRO A 54 6.06 -15.70 16.27
N ASP A 55 7.24 -16.05 16.79
CA ASP A 55 7.77 -15.54 18.05
C ASP A 55 8.23 -14.08 17.97
N ASP A 56 8.70 -13.58 16.82
CA ASP A 56 9.05 -12.16 16.63
C ASP A 56 7.79 -11.28 16.57
N ILE A 57 6.70 -11.78 15.96
CA ILE A 57 5.40 -11.09 15.96
C ILE A 57 4.85 -10.98 17.39
N ARG A 58 4.93 -12.05 18.18
CA ARG A 58 4.52 -12.04 19.60
C ARG A 58 5.37 -11.10 20.45
N LYS A 59 6.69 -11.07 20.24
CA LYS A 59 7.60 -10.12 20.92
C LYS A 59 7.28 -8.67 20.57
N ARG A 60 6.93 -8.38 19.31
CA ARG A 60 6.49 -7.04 18.89
C ARG A 60 5.13 -6.64 19.46
N GLN A 61 4.20 -7.58 19.64
CA GLN A 61 2.92 -7.31 20.30
C GLN A 61 3.07 -7.04 21.80
N LEU A 62 4.10 -7.59 22.45
CA LEU A 62 4.38 -7.43 23.87
C LEU A 62 5.39 -6.32 24.17
N HIS A 63 5.36 -5.19 23.45
CA HIS A 63 6.32 -4.11 23.70
C HIS A 63 6.07 -3.33 25.00
N SER A 64 4.89 -3.43 25.62
CA SER A 64 4.59 -2.70 26.86
C SER A 64 3.41 -3.29 27.62
N PHE A 65 3.56 -3.49 28.93
CA PHE A 65 2.45 -3.70 29.86
C PHE A 65 1.74 -2.39 30.26
N PHE A 66 2.28 -1.24 29.82
CA PHE A 66 1.66 0.05 30.04
C PHE A 66 0.57 0.31 29.02
N PHE A 67 -0.57 0.81 29.49
CA PHE A 67 -1.66 1.26 28.65
C PHE A 67 -1.19 2.31 27.65
N ASN A 68 -1.72 2.27 26.42
CA ASN A 68 -1.46 3.31 25.43
C ASN A 68 -1.95 4.65 25.98
N PRO A 69 -1.13 5.73 25.95
CA PRO A 69 -1.55 7.05 26.44
C PRO A 69 -2.79 7.61 25.71
N LYS A 70 -3.10 7.12 24.50
CA LYS A 70 -4.34 7.46 23.77
C LYS A 70 -5.61 6.81 24.34
N ASN A 71 -5.46 5.77 25.18
CA ASN A 71 -6.56 5.02 25.76
C ASN A 71 -6.86 5.45 27.21
N VAL A 72 -6.29 6.58 27.66
CA VAL A 72 -6.56 7.14 28.98
C VAL A 72 -7.95 7.78 28.96
N HIS A 73 -8.88 7.25 29.76
CA HIS A 73 -10.26 7.75 29.81
C HIS A 73 -10.41 8.96 30.73
N TYR A 74 -9.72 8.98 31.87
CA TYR A 74 -9.78 10.07 32.84
C TYR A 74 -8.54 10.05 33.74
N ILE A 75 -8.28 11.18 34.41
CA ILE A 75 -7.30 11.29 35.48
C ILE A 75 -8.09 11.40 36.79
N GLU A 76 -7.75 10.57 37.76
CA GLU A 76 -8.39 10.57 39.09
C GLU A 76 -7.43 11.13 40.12
N VAL A 77 -7.91 12.05 40.96
CA VAL A 77 -7.19 12.56 42.12
C VAL A 77 -7.87 12.00 43.36
N THR A 78 -7.12 11.28 44.18
CA THR A 78 -7.62 10.63 45.40
C THR A 78 -6.69 10.92 46.57
N ASP A 79 -7.26 11.12 47.76
CA ASP A 79 -6.50 11.39 48.98
C ASP A 79 -5.83 10.13 49.56
N LYS A 80 -6.15 8.95 49.01
CA LYS A 80 -5.64 7.64 49.47
C LYS A 80 -4.90 6.93 48.34
N LEU A 81 -3.74 6.35 48.64
CA LEU A 81 -2.97 5.58 47.68
C LEU A 81 -3.73 4.30 47.26
N PRO A 82 -4.09 4.12 45.98
CA PRO A 82 -4.83 2.95 45.54
C PRO A 82 -3.94 1.70 45.55
N VAL A 83 -4.46 0.59 46.07
CA VAL A 83 -3.82 -0.73 45.93
C VAL A 83 -4.28 -1.33 44.62
N VAL A 84 -3.34 -1.51 43.69
CA VAL A 84 -3.61 -1.99 42.33
C VAL A 84 -2.89 -3.32 42.13
N ALA A 85 -3.61 -4.33 41.63
CA ALA A 85 -3.05 -5.59 41.17
C ALA A 85 -3.45 -5.80 39.70
N PHE A 86 -2.48 -6.16 38.85
CA PHE A 86 -2.70 -6.39 37.41
C PHE A 86 -3.37 -5.22 36.67
N GLY A 87 -3.16 -3.98 37.11
CA GLY A 87 -3.75 -2.79 36.49
C GLY A 87 -5.19 -2.48 36.92
N HIS A 88 -5.75 -3.23 37.88
CA HIS A 88 -7.07 -2.98 38.46
C HIS A 88 -7.00 -2.74 39.98
N PRO A 89 -7.87 -1.87 40.53
CA PRO A 89 -7.96 -1.69 41.97
C PRO A 89 -8.39 -3.00 42.62
N VAL A 90 -7.71 -3.39 43.69
CA VAL A 90 -8.08 -4.55 44.49
C VAL A 90 -9.37 -4.21 45.26
N PRO A 91 -10.40 -5.08 45.25
CA PRO A 91 -11.65 -4.84 45.98
C PRO A 91 -11.46 -4.83 47.50
#